data_AF-A0A174SVV3-F1
#
_entry.id   AF-A0A174SVV3-F1
#
_cell.length_a   1.000
_cell.length_b   1.000
_cell.length_c   1.000
_cell.angle_alpha   90.00
_cell.angle_beta   90.00
_cell.angle_gamma   90.00
#
_symmetry.space_group_name_H-M   'P 1'
#
loop_
_entity.id
_entity.type
_entity.pdbx_description
1 polymer ?
#
loop_
_entity_poly.entity_id
_entity_poly.type
_entity_poly.pdbx_seq_one_letter_code
_entity_poly.pdbx_strand_id
1 'polypeptide(L)'
;METDKKAVSAFYDRDYIAERLKGLETELSLECRITLNGEERWVRNVIIRGEIEDSEYAMIFLRDITEAKVESARHLQMAADNASMEQLIQSIVRLVDRFVVCDLENDRYESYNLNGQMIYKPLGFYHDFQMQVLERYKTLEAIDILIAPDNIRKKLKSENDIYKFEYCSLDEKTYKIASYIPLEWKNGKLEKVLLASMDVTQEKKAEIESRQALKEAYRSAENANRAKTEFLSNMSHVLLCLDWLYLIDAAEVDKKGRINLCI
;
A
#
# COMPACT_ATOMS: atom_id res chain seq x y z
N MET A 1 -44.41 -6.56 -5.58
CA MET A 1 -45.88 -6.57 -5.52
C MET A 1 -46.55 -7.07 -6.79
N GLU A 2 -46.51 -6.36 -7.94
CA GLU A 2 -47.26 -6.81 -9.14
C GLU A 2 -46.70 -8.11 -9.76
N THR A 3 -45.38 -8.30 -9.68
CA THR A 3 -44.70 -9.56 -10.01
C THR A 3 -45.09 -10.70 -9.08
N ASP A 4 -45.18 -10.41 -7.78
CA ASP A 4 -45.50 -11.41 -6.74
C ASP A 4 -46.95 -11.86 -6.86
N LYS A 5 -47.88 -10.96 -7.20
CA LYS A 5 -49.29 -11.30 -7.45
C LYS A 5 -49.47 -12.35 -8.55
N LYS A 6 -48.78 -12.17 -9.68
CA LYS A 6 -48.83 -13.14 -10.79
C LYS A 6 -48.25 -14.49 -10.40
N ALA A 7 -47.10 -14.48 -9.72
CA ALA A 7 -46.46 -15.70 -9.23
C ALA A 7 -47.33 -16.44 -8.20
N VAL A 8 -47.94 -15.72 -7.26
CA VAL A 8 -48.87 -16.28 -6.26
C VAL A 8 -50.12 -16.85 -6.92
N SER A 9 -50.72 -16.12 -7.88
CA SER A 9 -51.90 -16.61 -8.60
C SER A 9 -51.63 -17.88 -9.39
N ALA A 10 -50.45 -18.01 -10.01
CA ALA A 10 -50.05 -19.23 -10.71
C ALA A 10 -49.72 -20.36 -9.73
N PHE A 11 -49.08 -20.05 -8.61
CA PHE A 11 -48.68 -21.03 -7.59
C PHE A 11 -49.87 -21.69 -6.90
N TYR A 12 -50.99 -20.97 -6.74
CA TYR A 12 -52.24 -21.48 -6.19
C TYR A 12 -53.24 -22.01 -7.25
N ASP A 13 -52.84 -22.06 -8.53
CA ASP A 13 -53.67 -22.65 -9.56
C ASP A 13 -53.80 -24.17 -9.36
N ARG A 14 -55.04 -24.67 -9.41
CA ARG A 14 -55.32 -26.07 -9.07
C ARG A 14 -54.71 -27.04 -10.08
N ASP A 15 -54.76 -26.71 -11.36
CA ASP A 15 -54.25 -27.58 -12.42
C ASP A 15 -52.72 -27.62 -12.34
N TYR A 16 -52.10 -26.46 -12.09
CA TYR A 16 -50.66 -26.35 -11.82
C TYR A 16 -50.22 -27.20 -10.62
N ILE A 17 -50.89 -27.10 -9.47
CA ILE A 17 -50.57 -27.88 -8.28
C ILE A 17 -50.73 -29.38 -8.56
N ALA A 18 -51.84 -29.78 -9.19
CA ALA A 18 -52.13 -31.17 -9.49
C ALA A 18 -51.14 -31.76 -10.50
N GLU A 19 -50.68 -30.99 -11.48
CA GLU A 19 -49.67 -31.43 -12.44
C GLU A 19 -48.32 -31.63 -11.77
N ARG A 20 -47.87 -30.66 -10.96
CA ARG A 20 -46.54 -30.68 -10.33
C ARG A 20 -46.42 -31.73 -9.23
N LEU A 21 -47.44 -31.88 -8.39
CA LEU A 21 -47.44 -32.86 -7.29
C LEU A 21 -47.76 -34.30 -7.73
N LYS A 22 -48.11 -34.54 -9.00
CA LYS A 22 -48.26 -35.90 -9.57
C LYS A 22 -46.93 -36.60 -9.88
N GLY A 23 -45.83 -35.84 -9.95
CA GLY A 23 -44.48 -36.35 -10.22
C GLY A 23 -43.75 -36.85 -8.97
N LEU A 24 -42.42 -36.82 -8.99
CA LEU A 24 -41.56 -37.13 -7.82
C LEU A 24 -41.51 -36.00 -6.78
N GLU A 25 -42.03 -34.81 -7.11
CA GLU A 25 -42.07 -33.66 -6.20
C GLU A 25 -43.19 -33.85 -5.18
N THR A 26 -42.84 -33.98 -3.90
CA THR A 26 -43.79 -34.11 -2.78
C THR A 26 -44.17 -32.75 -2.16
N GLU A 27 -43.44 -31.69 -2.51
CA GLU A 27 -43.57 -30.34 -1.98
C GLU A 27 -43.35 -29.29 -3.08
N LEU A 28 -44.20 -28.25 -3.09
CA LEU A 28 -43.98 -26.99 -3.82
C LEU A 28 -43.71 -25.88 -2.84
N SER A 29 -42.83 -24.94 -3.16
CA SER A 29 -42.65 -23.74 -2.33
C SER A 29 -42.49 -22.45 -3.14
N LEU A 30 -43.02 -21.36 -2.60
CA LEU A 30 -42.94 -20.01 -3.15
C LEU A 30 -42.73 -19.00 -2.03
N GLU A 31 -41.61 -18.28 -2.08
CA GLU A 31 -41.41 -17.09 -1.26
C GLU A 31 -41.96 -15.86 -1.98
N CYS A 32 -42.80 -15.09 -1.31
CA CYS A 32 -43.39 -13.87 -1.87
C CYS A 32 -43.57 -12.79 -0.81
N ARG A 33 -43.86 -11.57 -1.27
CA ARG A 33 -44.22 -10.46 -0.39
C ARG A 33 -45.73 -10.33 -0.32
N ILE A 34 -46.24 -10.15 0.89
CA ILE A 34 -47.64 -9.86 1.18
C ILE A 34 -47.76 -8.56 1.98
N THR A 35 -48.94 -7.96 1.97
CA THR A 35 -49.27 -6.88 2.89
C THR A 35 -50.16 -7.45 4.00
N LEU A 36 -49.67 -7.45 5.24
CA LEU A 36 -50.41 -7.87 6.41
C LEU A 36 -50.51 -6.69 7.38
N ASN A 37 -51.73 -6.29 7.74
CA ASN A 37 -51.98 -5.14 8.62
C ASN A 37 -51.32 -3.82 8.16
N GLY A 38 -51.17 -3.62 6.85
CA GLY A 38 -50.53 -2.44 6.26
C GLY A 38 -49.00 -2.52 6.18
N GLU A 39 -48.36 -3.58 6.69
CA GLU A 39 -46.93 -3.81 6.61
C GLU A 39 -46.59 -4.82 5.51
N GLU A 40 -45.47 -4.62 4.81
CA GLU A 40 -44.93 -5.61 3.88
C GLU A 40 -44.22 -6.72 4.66
N ARG A 41 -44.60 -7.97 4.39
CA ARG A 41 -44.01 -9.18 5.00
C ARG A 41 -43.52 -10.13 3.92
N TRP A 42 -42.40 -10.79 4.17
CA TRP A 42 -41.97 -11.93 3.38
C TRP A 42 -42.59 -13.19 3.95
N VAL A 43 -43.22 -13.99 3.10
CA VAL A 43 -43.80 -15.27 3.49
C VAL A 43 -43.29 -16.37 2.59
N ARG A 44 -43.11 -17.56 3.16
CA ARG A 44 -42.88 -18.79 2.43
C ARG A 44 -44.18 -19.59 2.41
N ASN A 45 -44.71 -19.77 1.22
CA ASN A 45 -45.85 -20.64 0.94
C ASN A 45 -45.29 -22.01 0.59
N VAL A 46 -45.83 -23.05 1.21
CA VAL A 46 -45.44 -24.44 0.98
C VAL A 46 -46.69 -25.26 0.75
N ILE A 47 -46.74 -26.03 -0.34
CA ILE A 47 -47.86 -26.92 -0.66
C ILE A 47 -47.32 -28.35 -0.64
N ILE A 48 -47.85 -29.18 0.24
CA ILE A 48 -47.42 -30.57 0.42
C ILE A 48 -48.57 -31.48 0.02
N ARG A 49 -48.29 -32.50 -0.81
CA ARG A 49 -49.27 -33.53 -1.15
C ARG A 49 -49.53 -34.42 0.05
N GLY A 50 -50.81 -34.72 0.29
CA GLY A 50 -51.25 -35.71 1.26
C GLY A 50 -52.23 -36.69 0.62
N GLU A 51 -52.28 -37.89 1.18
CA GLU A 51 -53.20 -38.95 0.78
C GLU A 51 -53.88 -39.52 2.01
N ILE A 52 -55.20 -39.62 1.99
CA ILE A 52 -56.01 -40.31 2.99
C ILE A 52 -57.00 -41.20 2.24
N GLU A 53 -56.92 -42.51 2.47
CA GLU A 53 -57.71 -43.52 1.76
C GLU A 53 -57.60 -43.35 0.24
N ASP A 54 -58.73 -43.16 -0.47
CA ASP A 54 -58.79 -42.94 -1.91
C ASP A 54 -58.84 -41.44 -2.30
N SER A 55 -58.51 -40.53 -1.36
CA SER A 55 -58.54 -39.08 -1.59
C SER A 55 -57.15 -38.46 -1.52
N GLU A 56 -56.76 -37.80 -2.62
CA GLU A 56 -55.61 -36.90 -2.68
C GLU A 56 -56.00 -35.49 -2.22
N TYR A 57 -55.15 -34.89 -1.39
CA TYR A 57 -55.31 -33.50 -0.95
C TYR A 57 -53.95 -32.77 -0.95
N ALA A 58 -54.01 -31.45 -0.81
CA ALA A 58 -52.83 -30.60 -0.68
C ALA A 58 -52.94 -29.78 0.60
N MET A 59 -51.92 -29.84 1.45
CA MET A 59 -51.78 -28.99 2.63
C MET A 59 -50.99 -27.75 2.28
N ILE A 60 -51.51 -26.57 2.61
CA ILE A 60 -50.84 -25.30 2.38
C ILE A 60 -50.35 -24.75 3.72
N PHE A 61 -49.06 -24.51 3.83
CA PHE A 61 -48.43 -23.82 4.95
C PHE A 61 -47.97 -22.44 4.49
N LEU A 62 -48.24 -21.43 5.32
CA LEU A 62 -47.75 -20.08 5.12
C LEU A 62 -46.96 -19.66 6.34
N ARG A 63 -45.68 -19.36 6.15
CA ARG A 63 -44.77 -18.98 7.22
C ARG A 63 -44.26 -17.57 6.99
N ASP A 64 -44.40 -16.67 7.96
CA ASP A 64 -43.67 -15.40 7.96
C ASP A 64 -42.16 -15.69 8.09
N ILE A 65 -41.40 -15.22 7.11
CA ILE A 65 -39.94 -15.34 7.03
C ILE A 65 -39.26 -13.97 6.98
N THR A 66 -39.98 -12.90 7.34
CA THR A 66 -39.49 -11.52 7.26
C THR A 66 -38.20 -11.33 8.06
N GLU A 67 -38.19 -11.74 9.33
CA GLU A 67 -37.00 -11.65 10.19
C GLU A 67 -35.84 -12.49 9.63
N ALA A 68 -36.11 -13.70 9.14
CA ALA A 68 -35.11 -14.56 8.54
C ALA A 68 -34.50 -13.95 7.26
N LYS A 69 -35.30 -13.25 6.45
CA LYS A 69 -34.83 -12.52 5.26
C LYS A 69 -33.96 -11.32 5.64
N VAL A 70 -34.37 -10.56 6.65
CA VAL A 70 -33.58 -9.42 7.16
C VAL A 70 -32.23 -9.90 7.67
N GLU A 71 -32.20 -10.97 8.48
CA GLU A 71 -30.96 -11.51 9.03
C GLU A 71 -30.07 -12.12 7.94
N SER A 72 -30.64 -12.83 6.97
CA SER A 72 -29.90 -13.36 5.82
C SER A 72 -29.28 -12.24 4.97
N ALA A 73 -30.03 -11.15 4.72
CA ALA A 73 -29.51 -9.98 4.03
C ALA A 73 -28.38 -9.30 4.82
N ARG A 74 -28.51 -9.20 6.14
CA ARG A 74 -27.46 -8.67 7.03
C ARG A 74 -26.19 -9.51 6.96
N HIS A 75 -26.30 -10.83 7.02
CA HIS A 75 -25.16 -11.74 6.89
C HIS A 75 -24.51 -11.65 5.51
N LEU A 76 -25.29 -11.58 4.43
CA LEU A 76 -24.76 -11.39 3.08
C LEU A 76 -24.02 -10.07 2.93
N GLN A 77 -24.57 -8.99 3.50
CA GLN A 77 -23.91 -7.69 3.50
C GLN A 77 -22.59 -7.74 4.28
N MET A 78 -22.59 -8.30 5.50
CA MET A 78 -21.37 -8.47 6.30
C MET A 78 -20.32 -9.32 5.57
N ALA A 79 -20.74 -10.39 4.89
CA ALA A 79 -19.84 -11.22 4.10
C ALA A 79 -19.25 -10.45 2.91
N ALA A 80 -20.05 -9.62 2.24
CA ALA A 80 -19.60 -8.76 1.15
C ALA A 80 -18.62 -7.67 1.65
N ASP A 81 -18.92 -7.04 2.79
CA ASP A 81 -18.06 -6.03 3.41
C ASP A 81 -16.73 -6.66 3.85
N ASN A 82 -16.76 -7.83 4.49
CA ASN A 82 -15.55 -8.58 4.88
C ASN A 82 -14.72 -8.97 3.65
N ALA A 83 -15.36 -9.45 2.57
CA ALA A 83 -14.66 -9.77 1.34
C ALA A 83 -14.00 -8.54 0.72
N SER A 84 -14.67 -7.38 0.75
CA SER A 84 -14.11 -6.10 0.28
C SER A 84 -12.90 -5.67 1.12
N MET A 85 -13.00 -5.74 2.45
CA MET A 85 -11.90 -5.45 3.36
C MET A 85 -10.72 -6.41 3.16
N GLU A 86 -10.99 -7.70 2.97
CA GLU A 86 -9.97 -8.70 2.68
C GLU A 86 -9.21 -8.37 1.38
N GLN A 87 -9.90 -7.93 0.32
CA GLN A 87 -9.24 -7.50 -0.92
C GLN A 87 -8.33 -6.28 -0.72
N LEU A 88 -8.75 -5.31 0.11
CA LEU A 88 -7.92 -4.16 0.46
C LEU A 88 -6.68 -4.59 1.24
N ILE A 89 -6.85 -5.46 2.25
CA ILE A 89 -5.74 -6.01 3.04
C ILE A 89 -4.76 -6.74 2.12
N GLN A 90 -5.25 -7.63 1.26
CA GLN A 90 -4.42 -8.37 0.31
C GLN A 90 -3.67 -7.45 -0.66
N SER A 91 -4.29 -6.35 -1.08
CA SER A 91 -3.65 -5.36 -1.96
C SER A 91 -2.52 -4.61 -1.25
N ILE A 92 -2.71 -4.22 0.02
CA ILE A 92 -1.68 -3.53 0.83
C ILE A 92 -0.54 -4.48 1.20
N VAL A 93 -0.85 -5.73 1.54
CA VAL A 93 0.13 -6.77 1.88
C VAL A 93 1.14 -7.00 0.75
N ARG A 94 0.76 -6.78 -0.52
CA ARG A 94 1.69 -6.86 -1.66
C ARG A 94 2.74 -5.75 -1.71
N LEU A 95 2.54 -4.65 -1.00
CA LEU A 95 3.46 -3.50 -0.98
C LEU A 95 4.66 -3.72 -0.08
N VAL A 96 4.60 -4.72 0.80
CA VAL A 96 5.67 -5.02 1.75
C VAL A 96 6.28 -6.38 1.45
N ASP A 97 7.53 -6.58 1.85
CA ASP A 97 8.17 -7.89 1.73
C ASP A 97 7.99 -8.74 3.00
N ARG A 98 7.73 -8.09 4.14
CA ARG A 98 7.64 -8.74 5.45
C ARG A 98 6.94 -7.85 6.47
N PHE A 99 6.22 -8.49 7.38
CA PHE A 99 5.75 -7.87 8.61
C PHE A 99 6.23 -8.65 9.83
N VAL A 100 6.54 -7.93 10.90
CA VAL A 100 6.91 -8.50 12.21
C VAL A 100 6.12 -7.78 13.29
N VAL A 101 5.41 -8.53 14.13
CA VAL A 101 4.81 -8.00 15.35
C VAL A 101 5.86 -8.09 16.45
N CYS A 102 6.24 -6.95 17.01
CA CYS A 102 7.24 -6.85 18.07
C CYS A 102 6.54 -6.47 19.37
N ASP A 103 6.60 -7.36 20.36
CA ASP A 103 6.22 -7.08 21.73
C ASP A 103 7.45 -6.56 22.49
N LEU A 104 7.50 -5.24 22.60
CA LEU A 104 8.58 -4.49 23.23
C LEU A 104 8.58 -4.62 24.76
N GLU A 105 7.46 -5.03 25.35
CA GLU A 105 7.33 -5.19 26.80
C GLU A 105 7.83 -6.57 27.24
N ASN A 106 7.38 -7.61 26.56
CA ASN A 106 7.68 -9.00 26.91
C ASN A 106 8.92 -9.54 26.19
N ASP A 107 9.60 -8.71 25.40
CA ASP A 107 10.77 -9.08 24.59
C ASP A 107 10.43 -10.30 23.70
N ARG A 108 9.41 -10.15 22.86
CA ARG A 108 8.97 -11.18 21.92
C ARG A 108 8.76 -10.60 20.54
N TYR A 109 8.86 -11.45 19.52
CA TYR A 109 8.42 -11.10 18.19
C TYR A 109 7.77 -12.29 17.48
N GLU A 110 6.94 -11.97 16.49
CA GLU A 110 6.35 -12.90 15.54
C GLU A 110 6.51 -12.36 14.13
N SER A 111 7.18 -13.11 13.26
CA SER A 111 7.48 -12.74 11.88
C SER A 111 6.56 -13.49 10.92
N TYR A 112 5.87 -12.73 10.07
CA TYR A 112 5.02 -13.25 9.00
C TYR A 112 5.72 -13.10 7.65
N ASN A 113 5.96 -14.22 6.98
CA ASN A 113 6.61 -14.25 5.66
C ASN A 113 5.55 -14.27 4.57
N LEU A 114 5.51 -13.25 3.73
CA LEU A 114 4.53 -13.15 2.64
C LEU A 114 5.02 -13.84 1.35
N ASN A 115 6.34 -13.86 1.14
CA ASN A 115 6.97 -14.35 -0.09
C ASN A 115 7.61 -15.76 0.06
N GLY A 116 7.25 -16.51 1.10
CA GLY A 116 7.70 -17.90 1.31
C GLY A 116 9.17 -18.11 1.74
N GLN A 117 10.05 -17.11 1.58
CA GLN A 117 11.44 -17.21 2.04
C GLN A 117 11.58 -16.79 3.51
N MET A 118 11.92 -17.76 4.35
CA MET A 118 12.10 -17.57 5.79
C MET A 118 13.53 -17.10 6.09
N ILE A 119 13.71 -15.78 6.30
CA ILE A 119 15.01 -15.16 6.61
C ILE A 119 15.27 -15.16 8.12
N TYR A 120 14.20 -14.94 8.90
CA TYR A 120 14.23 -14.93 10.37
C TYR A 120 13.46 -16.12 10.93
N LYS A 121 13.76 -16.51 12.16
CA LYS A 121 12.90 -17.44 12.91
C LYS A 121 11.48 -16.85 13.01
N PRO A 122 10.41 -17.67 12.94
CA PRO A 122 9.04 -17.17 12.93
C PRO A 122 8.64 -16.50 14.24
N LEU A 123 9.24 -16.92 15.35
CA LEU A 123 8.96 -16.41 16.69
C LEU A 123 10.22 -16.55 17.56
N GLY A 124 10.35 -15.67 18.55
CA GLY A 124 11.49 -15.67 19.46
C GLY A 124 11.56 -14.42 20.33
N PHE A 125 12.73 -14.17 20.91
CA PHE A 125 12.98 -12.94 21.66
C PHE A 125 13.24 -11.76 20.73
N TYR A 126 12.78 -10.57 21.10
CA TYR A 126 12.94 -9.39 20.26
C TYR A 126 14.42 -9.02 20.11
N HIS A 127 15.23 -9.16 21.16
CA HIS A 127 16.68 -8.94 21.05
C HIS A 127 17.39 -9.92 20.08
N ASP A 128 16.96 -11.18 20.01
CA ASP A 128 17.48 -12.13 19.02
C ASP A 128 17.10 -11.72 17.59
N PHE A 129 15.92 -11.13 17.41
CA PHE A 129 15.53 -10.54 16.13
C PHE A 129 16.43 -9.35 15.76
N GLN A 130 16.72 -8.45 16.72
CA GLN A 130 17.65 -7.34 16.51
C GLN A 130 19.02 -7.83 16.04
N MET A 131 19.56 -8.88 16.66
CA MET A 131 20.83 -9.49 16.24
C MET A 131 20.77 -10.07 14.82
N GLN A 132 19.69 -10.78 14.46
CA GLN A 132 19.49 -11.29 13.10
C GLN A 132 19.44 -10.17 12.05
N VAL A 133 18.87 -9.01 12.39
CA VAL A 133 18.85 -7.81 11.53
C VAL A 133 20.26 -7.22 11.38
N LEU A 134 20.97 -7.04 12.50
CA LEU A 134 22.35 -6.52 12.54
C LEU A 134 23.34 -7.35 11.71
N GLU A 135 23.19 -8.67 11.67
CA GLU A 135 24.02 -9.58 10.87
C GLU A 135 23.87 -9.41 9.35
N ARG A 136 22.77 -8.80 8.89
CA ARG A 136 22.38 -8.77 7.47
C ARG A 136 22.30 -7.38 6.89
N TYR A 137 22.10 -6.37 7.74
CA TYR A 137 21.72 -5.04 7.32
C TYR A 137 22.51 -3.95 8.04
N LYS A 138 22.66 -2.82 7.36
CA LYS A 138 23.28 -1.61 7.89
C LYS A 138 22.45 -0.37 7.53
N THR A 139 22.69 0.70 8.27
CA THR A 139 22.06 2.02 8.09
C THR A 139 23.15 3.10 8.13
N LEU A 140 22.80 4.33 7.74
CA LEU A 140 23.69 5.48 7.92
C LEU A 140 23.92 5.79 9.41
N GLU A 141 22.86 5.68 10.20
CA GLU A 141 22.91 5.73 11.67
C GLU A 141 23.16 4.33 12.23
N ALA A 142 23.46 4.18 13.52
CA ALA A 142 23.68 2.87 14.11
C ALA A 142 22.34 2.11 14.27
N ILE A 143 22.19 0.99 13.56
CA ILE A 143 20.90 0.30 13.44
C ILE A 143 20.38 -0.24 14.77
N ASP A 144 21.28 -0.66 15.67
CA ASP A 144 21.00 -1.09 17.04
C ASP A 144 20.31 0.01 17.87
N ILE A 145 20.69 1.27 17.66
CA ILE A 145 20.04 2.42 18.29
C ILE A 145 18.64 2.63 17.70
N LEU A 146 18.50 2.53 16.37
CA LEU A 146 17.23 2.76 15.68
C LEU A 146 16.15 1.77 16.12
N ILE A 147 16.51 0.50 16.20
CA ILE A 147 15.58 -0.59 16.54
C ILE A 147 15.47 -0.84 18.04
N ALA A 148 16.14 -0.06 18.90
CA ALA A 148 16.02 -0.21 20.34
C ALA A 148 14.56 0.09 20.80
N PRO A 149 13.97 -0.71 21.71
CA PRO A 149 12.62 -0.49 22.21
C PRO A 149 12.38 0.94 22.71
N ASP A 150 13.35 1.50 23.45
CA ASP A 150 13.23 2.85 24.00
C ASP A 150 13.28 3.94 22.92
N ASN A 151 14.07 3.74 21.86
CA ASN A 151 14.07 4.65 20.73
C ASN A 151 12.73 4.59 19.97
N ILE A 152 12.20 3.40 19.73
CA ILE A 152 10.88 3.21 19.10
C ILE A 152 9.79 3.92 19.93
N ARG A 153 9.73 3.69 21.24
CA ARG A 153 8.80 4.39 22.16
C ARG A 153 9.04 5.90 22.22
N LYS A 154 10.25 6.37 21.98
CA LYS A 154 10.55 7.81 21.90
C LYS A 154 10.02 8.43 20.61
N LYS A 155 10.03 7.69 19.50
CA LYS A 155 9.59 8.17 18.19
C LYS A 155 8.07 8.03 17.96
N LEU A 156 7.45 7.05 18.60
CA LEU A 156 6.01 6.78 18.52
C LEU A 156 5.31 7.27 19.80
N LYS A 157 4.43 8.26 19.67
CA LYS A 157 3.69 8.93 20.76
C LYS A 157 2.17 8.85 20.62
N SER A 158 1.67 8.58 19.43
CA SER A 158 0.24 8.42 19.14
C SER A 158 -0.02 7.22 18.24
N GLU A 159 -1.26 6.73 18.19
CA GLU A 159 -1.69 5.62 17.33
C GLU A 159 -1.50 5.91 15.83
N ASN A 160 -1.46 7.18 15.43
CA ASN A 160 -1.29 7.59 14.03
C ASN A 160 0.17 7.83 13.64
N ASP A 161 1.12 7.68 14.57
CA ASP A 161 2.53 7.91 14.29
C ASP A 161 3.12 6.75 13.49
N ILE A 162 4.07 7.07 12.61
CA ILE A 162 4.86 6.08 11.87
C ILE A 162 6.33 6.46 12.01
N TYR A 163 7.12 5.56 12.60
CA TYR A 163 8.56 5.73 12.69
C TYR A 163 9.24 4.94 11.57
N LYS A 164 9.89 5.64 10.65
CA LYS A 164 10.49 5.03 9.46
C LYS A 164 11.95 5.41 9.26
N PHE A 165 12.72 4.49 8.70
CA PHE A 165 14.10 4.73 8.26
C PHE A 165 14.50 3.78 7.12
N GLU A 166 15.45 4.22 6.31
CA GLU A 166 16.05 3.41 5.24
C GLU A 166 17.20 2.57 5.78
N TYR A 167 17.34 1.35 5.25
CA TYR A 167 18.44 0.44 5.53
C TYR A 167 18.80 -0.37 4.29
N CYS A 168 20.01 -0.92 4.24
CA CYS A 168 20.45 -1.74 3.11
C CYS A 168 21.16 -3.00 3.57
N SER A 169 21.26 -3.99 2.68
CA SER A 169 22.10 -5.16 2.90
C SER A 169 23.56 -4.73 3.09
N LEU A 170 24.36 -5.56 3.78
CA LEU A 170 25.78 -5.26 4.00
C LEU A 170 26.56 -5.01 2.70
N ASP A 171 26.18 -5.70 1.62
CA ASP A 171 26.74 -5.56 0.27
C ASP A 171 26.10 -4.46 -0.59
N GLU A 172 25.17 -3.68 -0.03
CA GLU A 172 24.49 -2.54 -0.66
C GLU A 172 23.74 -2.86 -1.95
N LYS A 173 23.34 -4.13 -2.15
CA LYS A 173 22.57 -4.56 -3.32
C LYS A 173 21.06 -4.45 -3.13
N THR A 174 20.61 -4.50 -1.88
CA THR A 174 19.20 -4.42 -1.50
C THR A 174 18.99 -3.22 -0.60
N TYR A 175 17.99 -2.40 -0.92
CA TYR A 175 17.59 -1.24 -0.14
C TYR A 175 16.15 -1.42 0.34
N LYS A 176 15.91 -1.07 1.60
CA LYS A 176 14.63 -1.28 2.25
C LYS A 176 14.23 -0.09 3.12
N ILE A 177 12.94 0.04 3.34
CA ILE A 177 12.37 0.97 4.32
C ILE A 177 11.74 0.14 5.45
N ALA A 178 12.18 0.39 6.67
CA ALA A 178 11.51 -0.11 7.88
C ALA A 178 10.48 0.91 8.32
N SER A 179 9.26 0.46 8.62
CA SER A 179 8.19 1.29 9.19
C SER A 179 7.64 0.62 10.43
N TYR A 180 7.86 1.24 11.59
CA TYR A 180 7.28 0.85 12.87
C TYR A 180 5.96 1.61 13.06
N ILE A 181 4.88 0.85 13.26
CA ILE A 181 3.51 1.33 13.43
C ILE A 181 2.99 0.83 14.79
N PRO A 182 2.42 1.69 15.65
CA PRO A 182 1.81 1.26 16.91
C PRO A 182 0.70 0.23 16.71
N LEU A 183 0.66 -0.81 17.54
CA LEU A 183 -0.42 -1.81 17.56
C LEU A 183 -1.17 -1.85 18.89
N GLU A 184 -0.45 -1.78 20.01
CA GLU A 184 -1.07 -1.95 21.32
C GLU A 184 -0.42 -1.02 22.36
N TRP A 185 -1.26 -0.28 23.06
CA TRP A 185 -0.89 0.57 24.17
C TRP A 185 -1.54 0.05 25.45
N LYS A 186 -0.78 0.02 26.54
CA LYS A 186 -1.28 -0.35 27.87
C LYS A 186 -0.79 0.66 28.89
N ASN A 187 -1.71 1.23 29.67
CA ASN A 187 -1.41 2.23 30.69
C ASN A 187 -0.55 3.40 30.16
N GLY A 188 -0.79 3.83 28.92
CA GLY A 188 -0.03 4.91 28.27
C GLY A 188 1.37 4.54 27.77
N LYS A 189 1.78 3.27 27.88
CA LYS A 189 3.04 2.74 27.34
C LYS A 189 2.76 1.94 26.07
N LEU A 190 3.56 2.18 25.04
CA LEU A 190 3.54 1.38 23.81
C LEU A 190 4.17 0.01 24.09
N GLU A 191 3.36 -1.04 24.00
CA GLU A 191 3.78 -2.43 24.25
C GLU A 191 4.08 -3.16 22.94
N LYS A 192 3.21 -3.04 21.94
CA LYS A 192 3.39 -3.73 20.65
C LYS A 192 3.43 -2.80 19.46
N VAL A 193 4.30 -3.13 18.51
CA VAL A 193 4.45 -2.44 17.23
C VAL A 193 4.46 -3.43 16.08
N LEU A 194 3.92 -3.02 14.95
CA LEU A 194 4.08 -3.67 13.66
C LEU A 194 5.32 -3.07 12.99
N LEU A 195 6.31 -3.89 12.70
CA LEU A 195 7.39 -3.57 11.77
C LEU A 195 6.98 -4.06 10.38
N ALA A 196 6.75 -3.12 9.47
CA ALA A 196 6.62 -3.38 8.04
C ALA A 196 7.96 -3.09 7.34
N SER A 197 8.41 -4.01 6.50
CA SER A 197 9.58 -3.82 5.65
C SER A 197 9.11 -3.73 4.20
N MET A 198 9.67 -2.78 3.45
CA MET A 198 9.39 -2.58 2.03
C MET A 198 10.70 -2.61 1.26
N ASP A 199 10.78 -3.40 0.19
CA ASP A 199 11.90 -3.36 -0.74
C ASP A 199 11.75 -2.15 -1.67
N VAL A 200 12.77 -1.28 -1.68
CA VAL A 200 12.83 -0.06 -2.50
C VAL A 200 14.08 -0.05 -3.37
N THR A 201 14.64 -1.23 -3.66
CA THR A 201 15.92 -1.37 -4.36
C THR A 201 15.91 -0.76 -5.75
N GLN A 202 14.81 -0.91 -6.50
CA GLN A 202 14.74 -0.39 -7.87
C GLN A 202 14.67 1.13 -7.87
N GLU A 203 13.82 1.70 -7.03
CA GLU A 203 13.65 3.13 -6.81
C GLU A 203 14.96 3.76 -6.36
N LYS A 204 15.67 3.11 -5.42
CA LYS A 204 16.94 3.62 -4.91
C LYS A 204 18.04 3.59 -5.97
N LYS A 205 18.13 2.54 -6.78
CA LYS A 205 19.08 2.47 -7.89
C LYS A 205 18.81 3.58 -8.91
N ALA A 206 17.55 3.79 -9.29
CA ALA A 206 17.17 4.86 -10.20
C ALA A 206 17.52 6.25 -9.62
N GLU A 207 17.29 6.46 -8.31
CA GLU A 207 17.68 7.70 -7.62
C GLU A 207 19.20 7.93 -7.69
N ILE A 208 20.00 6.90 -7.40
CA ILE A 208 21.47 6.95 -7.41
C ILE A 208 22.00 7.25 -8.83
N GLU A 209 21.52 6.52 -9.83
CA GLU A 209 21.90 6.70 -11.23
C GLU A 209 21.55 8.11 -11.73
N SER A 210 20.34 8.59 -11.43
CA SER A 210 19.91 9.94 -11.78
C SER A 210 20.79 11.01 -11.13
N ARG A 211 21.10 10.85 -9.83
CA ARG A 211 21.96 11.77 -9.09
C ARG A 211 23.39 11.78 -9.62
N GLN A 212 23.91 10.62 -10.02
CA GLN A 212 25.25 10.51 -10.61
C GLN A 212 25.31 11.23 -11.97
N ALA A 213 24.32 10.99 -12.85
CA ALA A 213 24.23 11.66 -14.13
C ALA A 213 24.16 13.20 -13.99
N LEU A 214 23.39 13.69 -13.01
CA LEU A 214 23.29 15.12 -12.72
C LEU A 214 24.64 15.69 -12.24
N LYS A 215 25.35 14.97 -11.37
CA LYS A 215 26.66 15.39 -10.86
C LYS A 215 27.71 15.44 -11.97
N GLU A 216 27.70 14.47 -12.88
CA GLU A 216 28.59 14.43 -14.04
C GLU A 216 28.30 15.57 -15.02
N ALA A 217 27.02 15.84 -15.31
CA ALA A 217 26.60 16.97 -16.13
C ALA A 217 27.03 18.31 -15.53
N TYR A 218 26.85 18.50 -14.22
CA TYR A 218 27.28 19.71 -13.52
C TYR A 218 28.80 19.91 -13.61
N ARG A 219 29.58 18.87 -13.35
CA ARG A 219 31.05 18.92 -13.44
C ARG A 219 31.52 19.23 -14.87
N SER A 220 30.86 18.68 -15.88
CA SER A 220 31.15 18.98 -17.29
C SER A 220 30.88 20.45 -17.62
N ALA A 221 29.74 20.99 -17.18
CA ALA A 221 29.39 22.39 -17.38
C ALA A 221 30.35 23.34 -16.65
N GLU A 222 30.75 23.02 -15.42
CA GLU A 222 31.73 23.79 -14.66
C GLU A 222 33.10 23.80 -15.35
N ASN A 223 33.57 22.65 -15.83
CA ASN A 223 34.79 22.55 -16.61
C ASN A 223 34.73 23.37 -17.91
N ALA A 224 33.61 23.32 -18.64
CA ALA A 224 33.41 24.11 -19.86
C ALA A 224 33.40 25.63 -19.57
N ASN A 225 32.75 26.06 -18.49
CA ASN A 225 32.74 27.46 -18.06
C ASN A 225 34.13 27.94 -17.64
N ARG A 226 34.88 27.11 -16.90
CA ARG A 226 36.26 27.40 -16.54
C ARG A 226 37.14 27.55 -17.77
N ALA A 227 37.07 26.59 -18.70
CA ALA A 227 37.82 26.64 -19.95
C ALA A 227 37.47 27.88 -20.78
N LYS A 228 36.20 28.26 -20.85
CA LYS A 228 35.75 29.48 -21.53
C LYS A 228 36.31 30.74 -20.87
N THR A 229 36.34 30.79 -19.55
CA THR A 229 36.86 31.93 -18.78
C THR A 229 38.37 32.07 -18.97
N GLU A 230 39.12 30.96 -18.88
CA GLU A 230 40.57 30.93 -19.14
C GLU A 230 40.87 31.36 -20.58
N PHE A 231 40.11 30.88 -21.57
CA PHE A 231 40.25 31.29 -22.96
C PHE A 231 40.02 32.80 -23.15
N LEU A 232 38.91 33.34 -22.63
CA LEU A 232 38.60 34.78 -22.74
C LEU A 232 39.63 35.67 -22.03
N SER A 233 40.12 35.24 -20.87
CA SER A 233 41.19 35.94 -20.15
C SER A 233 42.48 35.97 -20.97
N ASN A 234 42.88 34.83 -21.54
CA ASN A 234 44.06 34.74 -22.38
C ASN A 234 43.92 35.59 -23.65
N MET A 235 42.76 35.57 -24.31
CA MET A 235 42.49 36.41 -25.48
C MET A 235 42.51 37.91 -25.15
N SER A 236 41.96 38.31 -24.00
CA SER A 236 41.99 39.71 -23.55
C SER A 236 43.43 40.17 -23.32
N HIS A 237 44.27 39.32 -22.72
CA HIS A 237 45.69 39.62 -22.56
C HIS A 237 46.42 39.74 -23.91
N VAL A 238 46.10 38.87 -24.89
CA VAL A 238 46.67 38.96 -26.24
C VAL A 238 46.26 40.25 -26.94
N LEU A 239 44.98 40.63 -26.87
CA LEU A 239 44.47 41.88 -27.43
C LEU A 239 45.18 43.10 -26.82
N LEU A 240 45.31 43.14 -25.49
CA LEU A 240 46.08 44.17 -24.81
C LEU A 240 47.52 44.22 -25.34
N CYS A 241 48.23 43.09 -25.41
CA CYS A 241 49.60 43.06 -25.95
C CYS A 241 49.69 43.57 -27.40
N LEU A 242 48.71 43.27 -28.25
CA LEU A 242 48.66 43.77 -29.62
C LEU A 242 48.41 45.27 -29.67
N ASP A 243 47.47 45.80 -28.87
CA ASP A 243 47.20 47.23 -28.78
C ASP A 243 48.47 48.00 -28.34
N TRP A 244 49.22 47.45 -27.38
CA TRP A 244 50.51 48.00 -26.96
C TRP A 244 51.55 47.98 -28.10
N LEU A 245 51.59 46.92 -28.90
CA LEU A 245 52.50 46.83 -30.05
C LEU A 245 52.15 47.87 -31.13
N TYR A 246 50.87 48.03 -31.46
CA TYR A 246 50.40 49.06 -32.38
C TYR A 246 50.71 50.48 -31.88
N LEU A 247 50.57 50.74 -30.58
CA LEU A 247 50.94 52.02 -29.97
C LEU A 247 52.44 52.29 -30.05
N ILE A 248 53.28 51.25 -29.91
CA ILE A 248 54.73 51.36 -30.07
C ILE A 248 55.10 51.65 -31.52
N ASP A 249 54.49 50.96 -32.50
CA ASP A 249 54.74 51.16 -33.93
C ASP A 249 54.25 52.54 -34.42
N ALA A 250 53.17 53.06 -33.83
CA ALA A 250 52.65 54.41 -34.11
C ALA A 250 53.41 55.54 -33.39
N ALA A 251 54.32 55.20 -32.47
CA ALA A 251 55.12 56.17 -31.75
C ALA A 251 56.41 56.48 -32.52
N GLU A 252 56.52 57.69 -33.08
CA GLU A 252 57.77 58.17 -33.66
C GLU A 252 58.68 58.77 -32.57
N VAL A 253 59.94 58.34 -32.58
CA VAL A 253 60.98 58.88 -31.71
C VAL A 253 61.67 60.03 -32.42
N ASP A 254 61.56 61.24 -31.87
CA ASP A 254 62.20 62.41 -32.47
C ASP A 254 63.73 62.39 -32.31
N LYS A 255 64.44 63.26 -33.07
CA LYS A 255 65.92 63.36 -33.05
C LYS A 255 66.52 63.75 -31.69
N LYS A 256 65.71 64.07 -30.67
CA LYS A 256 66.12 64.37 -29.30
C LYS A 256 65.69 63.28 -28.30
N GLY A 257 65.16 62.16 -28.78
CA GLY A 257 64.80 60.99 -27.98
C GLY A 257 63.45 61.11 -27.26
N ARG A 258 62.54 61.99 -27.69
CA ARG A 258 61.20 62.10 -27.12
C ARG A 258 60.21 61.25 -27.91
N ILE A 259 59.36 60.51 -27.20
CA ILE A 259 58.30 59.68 -27.79
C ILE A 259 57.08 60.56 -28.03
N ASN A 260 56.66 60.72 -29.29
CA ASN A 260 55.40 61.37 -29.64
C ASN A 260 54.42 60.29 -30.15
N LEU A 261 53.27 60.12 -29.50
CA LEU A 261 52.19 59.30 -30.06
C LEU A 261 51.52 60.09 -31.19
N CYS A 262 51.53 59.55 -32.41
CA CYS A 262 50.64 59.99 -33.46
C CYS A 262 49.23 59.43 -33.15
N ILE A 263 48.39 60.25 -32.51
CA ILE A 263 46.95 59.97 -32.32
C ILE A 263 46.18 60.57 -33.50
#